data_AF-A0A381Z545-F1
#
_entry.id   AF-A0A381Z545-F1
#
_cell.length_a   1.000
_cell.length_b   1.000
_cell.length_c   1.000
_cell.angle_alpha   90.00
_cell.angle_beta   90.00
_cell.angle_gamma   90.00
#
_symmetry.space_group_name_H-M   'P 1'
#
loop_
_entity.id
_entity.type
_entity.pdbx_description
1 polymer ?
#
loop_
_entity_poly.entity_id
_entity_poly.type
_entity_poly.pdbx_seq_one_letter_code
_entity_poly.pdbx_strand_id
1 'polypeptide(L)'
;MTWLSSFKKAIALNNGCVLLTVIETKGSTPCSVGDKIVYSNKQLTFGSIGGGNLEFQALTLAQDLLDKDSNSTHLEKYPLGATLGQCCGGYVKVMFESFLNNSSKLKKKNSWLETVSNLIEKQQDFVVATIIDNQTDKRNSGKKFVYTANQDSSPSIDSGLTSKISAGAYNLLSTNDSPTIVQYQSTSESLIEVCYEKVNNTELQSVAIFGAGHISRALMPI
;
A
#
# COMPACT_ATOMS: atom_id res chain seq x y z
N MET A 1 -12.56 -7.92 -7.57
CA MET A 1 -12.11 -8.44 -6.26
C MET A 1 -10.88 -7.66 -5.86
N THR A 2 -10.92 -6.97 -4.72
CA THR A 2 -9.88 -6.02 -4.30
C THR A 2 -8.93 -6.66 -3.28
N TRP A 3 -7.70 -6.16 -3.19
CA TRP A 3 -6.71 -6.57 -2.17
C TRP A 3 -7.27 -6.54 -0.74
N LEU A 4 -8.17 -5.58 -0.48
CA LEU A 4 -8.79 -5.37 0.82
C LEU A 4 -9.62 -6.58 1.27
N SER A 5 -10.35 -7.22 0.37
CA SER A 5 -11.14 -8.42 0.71
C SER A 5 -10.25 -9.58 1.16
N SER A 6 -9.17 -9.86 0.41
CA SER A 6 -8.19 -10.89 0.79
C SER A 6 -7.48 -10.54 2.09
N PHE A 7 -7.12 -9.26 2.28
CA PHE A 7 -6.49 -8.79 3.50
C PHE A 7 -7.41 -8.90 4.73
N LYS A 8 -8.67 -8.44 4.64
CA LYS A 8 -9.67 -8.59 5.70
C LYS A 8 -9.90 -10.06 6.06
N LYS A 9 -9.98 -10.94 5.06
CA LYS A 9 -10.10 -12.38 5.27
C LYS A 9 -8.89 -12.93 6.04
N ALA A 10 -7.67 -12.57 5.66
CA ALA A 10 -6.45 -13.01 6.35
C ALA A 10 -6.42 -12.56 7.82
N ILE A 11 -6.77 -11.30 8.09
CA ILE A 11 -6.89 -10.75 9.46
C ILE A 11 -7.97 -11.48 10.25
N ALA A 12 -9.15 -11.72 9.66
CA ALA A 12 -10.26 -12.40 10.31
C ALA A 12 -9.96 -13.86 10.67
N LEU A 13 -9.18 -14.55 9.84
CA LEU A 13 -8.74 -15.93 10.07
C LEU A 13 -7.58 -16.03 11.06
N ASN A 14 -6.97 -14.91 11.46
CA ASN A 14 -5.90 -14.87 12.47
C ASN A 14 -4.71 -15.78 12.09
N ASN A 15 -4.34 -15.80 10.81
CA ASN A 15 -3.29 -16.65 10.24
C ASN A 15 -1.93 -15.96 10.13
N GLY A 16 -1.78 -14.74 10.67
CA GLY A 16 -0.70 -13.85 10.27
C GLY A 16 -0.80 -13.45 8.78
N CYS A 17 -0.48 -12.20 8.47
CA CYS A 17 -0.32 -11.80 7.07
C CYS A 17 0.70 -10.69 6.89
N VAL A 18 1.22 -10.58 5.67
CA VAL A 18 2.06 -9.46 5.23
C VAL A 18 1.38 -8.81 4.05
N LEU A 19 1.15 -7.49 4.16
CA LEU A 19 0.75 -6.66 3.04
C LEU A 19 2.01 -6.08 2.41
N LEU A 20 2.23 -6.42 1.14
CA LEU A 20 3.28 -5.83 0.33
C LEU A 20 2.65 -4.71 -0.49
N THR A 21 3.33 -3.56 -0.56
CA THR A 21 2.93 -2.44 -1.40
C THR A 21 4.15 -1.92 -2.15
N VAL A 22 4.07 -1.82 -3.47
CA VAL A 22 5.06 -1.11 -4.28
C VAL A 22 4.88 0.39 -4.01
N ILE A 23 5.88 1.01 -3.38
CA ILE A 23 5.81 2.42 -2.97
C ILE A 23 6.65 3.34 -3.86
N GLU A 24 7.54 2.77 -4.67
CA GLU A 24 8.39 3.53 -5.58
C GLU A 24 8.86 2.63 -6.72
N THR A 25 8.88 3.18 -7.93
CA THR A 25 9.46 2.54 -9.12
C THR A 25 10.31 3.55 -9.86
N LYS A 26 11.45 3.13 -10.42
CA LYS A 26 12.26 3.97 -11.31
C LYS A 26 12.73 3.16 -12.50
N GLY A 27 12.70 3.74 -13.69
CA GLY A 27 13.06 3.05 -14.93
C GLY A 27 11.96 2.11 -15.40
N SER A 28 12.30 1.12 -16.22
CA SER A 28 11.36 0.07 -16.63
C SER A 28 11.21 -0.95 -15.51
N THR A 29 9.98 -1.13 -15.03
CA THR A 29 9.60 -2.06 -13.95
C THR A 29 8.40 -2.91 -14.40
N PRO A 30 8.27 -4.17 -13.93
CA PRO A 30 7.15 -5.04 -14.30
C PRO A 30 5.87 -4.75 -13.48
N CYS A 31 5.94 -3.81 -12.56
CA CYS A 31 4.86 -3.36 -11.67
C CYS A 31 4.81 -1.83 -11.63
N SER A 32 3.70 -1.32 -11.10
CA SER A 32 3.43 0.09 -10.87
C SER A 32 3.41 0.42 -9.37
N VAL A 33 3.65 1.68 -9.03
CA VAL A 33 3.39 2.18 -7.67
C VAL A 33 1.92 1.93 -7.31
N GLY A 34 1.69 1.38 -6.13
CA GLY A 34 0.37 0.98 -5.65
C GLY A 34 0.03 -0.49 -5.89
N ASP A 35 0.82 -1.23 -6.68
CA ASP A 35 0.66 -2.70 -6.80
C ASP A 35 0.87 -3.36 -5.42
N LYS A 36 0.02 -4.35 -5.13
CA LYS A 36 -0.04 -5.00 -3.82
C LYS A 36 0.01 -6.51 -3.92
N ILE A 37 0.59 -7.14 -2.91
CA ILE A 37 0.43 -8.56 -2.63
C ILE A 37 -0.13 -8.73 -1.21
N VAL A 38 -1.07 -9.65 -1.04
CA VAL A 38 -1.46 -10.16 0.28
C VAL A 38 -0.87 -11.55 0.44
N TYR A 39 0.10 -11.68 1.33
CA TYR A 39 0.71 -12.96 1.69
C TYR A 39 0.19 -13.42 3.05
N SER A 40 -0.43 -14.60 3.11
CA SER A 40 -0.99 -15.16 4.34
C SER A 40 -1.03 -16.67 4.26
N ASN A 41 -0.97 -17.36 5.41
CA ASN A 41 -0.96 -18.83 5.46
C ASN A 41 0.13 -19.44 4.55
N LYS A 42 1.31 -18.82 4.52
CA LYS A 42 2.46 -19.22 3.68
C LYS A 42 2.15 -19.25 2.18
N GLN A 43 1.16 -18.48 1.73
CA GLN A 43 0.69 -18.46 0.36
C GLN A 43 0.39 -17.03 -0.11
N LEU A 44 0.58 -16.79 -1.41
CA LEU A 44 0.08 -15.60 -2.08
C LEU A 44 -1.44 -15.75 -2.23
N THR A 45 -2.18 -14.81 -1.65
CA THR A 45 -3.66 -14.83 -1.62
C THR A 45 -4.29 -13.71 -2.46
N PHE A 46 -3.49 -12.75 -2.90
CA PHE A 46 -3.91 -11.69 -3.82
C PHE A 46 -2.70 -11.03 -4.47
N GLY A 47 -2.90 -10.59 -5.72
CA GLY A 47 -2.04 -9.64 -6.41
C GLY A 47 -0.74 -10.23 -6.93
N SER A 48 0.06 -9.38 -7.58
CA SER A 48 1.40 -9.69 -8.08
C SER A 48 2.16 -8.38 -8.20
N ILE A 49 3.49 -8.45 -8.12
CA ILE A 49 4.37 -7.30 -8.39
C ILE A 49 5.27 -7.55 -9.61
N GLY A 50 4.79 -8.38 -10.55
CA GLY A 50 5.47 -8.65 -11.82
C GLY A 50 6.09 -10.04 -11.94
N GLY A 51 5.94 -10.91 -10.94
CA GLY A 51 6.42 -12.29 -10.99
C GLY A 51 7.96 -12.44 -10.99
N GLY A 52 8.42 -13.62 -11.43
CA GLY A 52 9.85 -13.93 -11.57
C GLY A 52 10.64 -13.83 -10.26
N ASN A 53 11.91 -13.44 -10.37
CA ASN A 53 12.82 -13.39 -9.21
C ASN A 53 12.47 -12.26 -8.22
N LEU A 54 11.90 -11.15 -8.69
CA LEU A 54 11.47 -10.04 -7.82
C LEU A 54 10.38 -10.54 -6.86
N GLU A 55 9.34 -11.16 -7.41
CA GLU A 55 8.24 -11.68 -6.59
C GLU A 55 8.71 -12.83 -5.69
N PHE A 56 9.56 -13.73 -6.20
CA PHE A 56 10.12 -14.81 -5.38
C PHE A 56 10.88 -14.29 -4.14
N GLN A 57 11.77 -13.31 -4.32
CA GLN A 57 12.52 -12.72 -3.21
C GLN A 57 11.60 -11.96 -2.24
N ALA A 58 10.64 -11.20 -2.78
CA ALA A 58 9.66 -10.50 -1.97
C ALA A 58 8.79 -11.45 -1.13
N LEU A 59 8.33 -12.56 -1.71
CA LEU A 59 7.57 -13.58 -0.97
C LEU A 59 8.42 -14.31 0.07
N THR A 60 9.70 -14.52 -0.21
CA THR A 60 10.65 -15.08 0.78
C THR A 60 10.79 -14.15 1.97
N LEU A 61 11.03 -12.86 1.74
CA LEU A 61 11.08 -11.86 2.82
C LEU A 61 9.74 -11.76 3.59
N ALA A 62 8.61 -11.88 2.89
CA ALA A 62 7.30 -11.90 3.54
C ALA A 62 7.13 -13.11 4.47
N GLN A 63 7.61 -14.29 4.05
CA GLN A 63 7.66 -15.49 4.89
C GLN A 63 8.55 -15.26 6.12
N ASP A 64 9.76 -14.72 5.94
CA ASP A 64 10.68 -14.41 7.04
C ASP A 64 10.08 -13.41 8.06
N LEU A 65 9.27 -12.45 7.59
CA LEU A 65 8.56 -11.51 8.46
C LEU A 65 7.42 -12.18 9.24
N LEU A 66 6.77 -13.21 8.69
CA LEU A 66 5.75 -13.99 9.40
C LEU A 66 6.35 -14.89 10.48
N ASP A 67 7.59 -15.32 10.31
CA ASP A 67 8.29 -16.18 11.26
C ASP A 67 8.91 -15.39 12.44
N LYS A 68 8.75 -14.06 12.47
CA LYS A 68 9.13 -13.18 13.60
C LYS A 68 8.03 -13.13 14.68
N ASP A 69 8.40 -12.68 15.88
CA ASP A 69 7.45 -12.57 17.02
C ASP A 69 6.71 -11.23 17.12
N SER A 70 7.01 -10.27 16.23
CA SER A 70 6.47 -8.90 16.35
C SER A 70 6.14 -8.26 15.02
N ASN A 71 5.05 -7.48 15.02
CA ASN A 71 4.67 -6.65 13.88
C ASN A 71 5.73 -5.59 13.57
N SER A 72 6.07 -5.47 12.29
CA SER A 72 6.99 -4.47 11.76
C SER A 72 6.53 -3.93 10.41
N THR A 73 7.01 -2.73 10.10
CA THR A 73 7.04 -2.16 8.75
C THR A 73 8.48 -2.22 8.25
N HIS A 74 8.71 -2.85 7.10
CA HIS A 74 10.04 -3.01 6.50
C HIS A 74 10.04 -2.46 5.07
N LEU A 75 11.12 -1.80 4.67
CA LEU A 75 11.29 -1.31 3.31
C LEU A 75 12.42 -2.06 2.63
N GLU A 76 12.14 -2.65 1.47
CA GLU A 76 13.14 -3.35 0.68
C GLU A 76 13.27 -2.72 -0.71
N LYS A 77 14.50 -2.61 -1.21
CA LYS A 77 14.77 -2.05 -2.53
C LYS A 77 15.38 -3.13 -3.43
N TYR A 78 14.71 -3.41 -4.54
CA TYR A 78 15.09 -4.41 -5.52
C TYR A 78 15.65 -3.73 -6.78
N PRO A 79 16.97 -3.71 -6.98
CA PRO A 79 17.58 -3.21 -8.23
C PRO A 79 17.32 -4.20 -9.36
N LEU A 80 16.47 -3.84 -10.31
CA LEU A 80 16.18 -4.69 -11.47
C LEU A 80 17.36 -4.72 -12.44
N GLY A 81 17.38 -5.74 -13.29
CA GLY A 81 18.37 -5.91 -14.35
C GLY A 81 19.15 -7.20 -14.16
N ALA A 82 20.38 -7.25 -14.69
CA ALA A 82 21.25 -8.43 -14.57
C ALA A 82 21.43 -8.88 -13.11
N THR A 83 21.50 -7.94 -12.16
CA THR A 83 21.63 -8.19 -10.72
C THR A 83 20.49 -9.03 -10.14
N LEU A 84 19.29 -8.93 -10.72
CA LEU A 84 18.10 -9.71 -10.33
C LEU A 84 17.71 -10.76 -11.38
N GLY A 85 18.53 -10.98 -12.41
CA GLY A 85 18.24 -11.93 -13.50
C GLY A 85 17.04 -11.51 -14.37
N GLN A 86 16.80 -10.21 -14.52
CA GLN A 86 15.65 -9.65 -15.24
C GLN A 86 16.07 -8.76 -16.41
N CYS A 87 15.18 -8.60 -17.39
CA CYS A 87 15.36 -7.70 -18.52
C CYS A 87 15.04 -6.23 -18.21
N CYS A 88 14.26 -5.96 -17.15
CA CYS A 88 13.95 -4.61 -16.68
C CYS A 88 15.18 -3.92 -16.07
N GLY A 89 15.55 -2.71 -16.49
CA GLY A 89 16.74 -1.98 -16.01
C GLY A 89 16.49 -0.98 -14.87
N GLY A 90 15.36 -1.09 -14.17
CA GLY A 90 14.91 -0.15 -13.15
C GLY A 90 15.22 -0.52 -11.69
N TYR A 91 14.50 0.04 -10.74
CA TYR A 91 14.37 -0.51 -9.39
C TYR A 91 12.93 -0.41 -8.89
N VAL A 92 12.60 -1.26 -7.92
CA VAL A 92 11.32 -1.26 -7.20
C VAL A 92 11.61 -1.15 -5.71
N LYS A 93 10.93 -0.24 -5.01
CA LYS A 93 10.92 -0.18 -3.54
C LYS A 93 9.59 -0.72 -3.05
N VAL A 94 9.63 -1.69 -2.16
CA VAL A 94 8.44 -2.38 -1.64
C VAL A 94 8.38 -2.18 -0.12
N MET A 95 7.23 -1.73 0.36
CA MET A 95 6.88 -1.70 1.77
C MET A 95 6.23 -3.02 2.16
N PHE A 96 6.69 -3.60 3.27
CA PHE A 96 6.16 -4.82 3.87
C PHE A 96 5.57 -4.46 5.23
N GLU A 97 4.30 -4.77 5.43
CA GLU A 97 3.61 -4.55 6.70
C GLU A 97 3.12 -5.89 7.24
N SER A 98 3.71 -6.37 8.34
CA SER A 98 3.32 -7.63 8.95
C SER A 98 2.23 -7.41 10.02
N PHE A 99 1.24 -8.31 10.04
CA PHE A 99 0.11 -8.34 10.96
C PHE A 99 -0.02 -9.74 11.57
N LEU A 100 0.77 -9.97 12.62
CA LEU A 100 0.87 -11.16 13.45
C LEU A 100 -0.16 -11.16 14.58
N ASN A 101 -0.52 -12.37 14.99
CA ASN A 101 -1.63 -12.70 15.89
C ASN A 101 -1.55 -12.01 17.26
N ASN A 102 -2.39 -10.98 17.46
CA ASN A 102 -2.79 -10.54 18.79
C ASN A 102 -4.17 -9.85 18.76
N SER A 103 -5.21 -10.67 18.95
CA SER A 103 -6.62 -10.41 18.59
C SER A 103 -7.23 -9.14 19.19
N SER A 104 -6.82 -8.74 20.40
CA SER A 104 -7.37 -7.54 21.07
C SER A 104 -6.69 -6.23 20.64
N LYS A 105 -5.39 -6.25 20.33
CA LYS A 105 -4.66 -5.06 19.82
C LYS A 105 -4.88 -4.84 18.33
N LEU A 106 -5.08 -5.91 17.55
CA LEU A 106 -5.29 -5.84 16.10
C LEU A 106 -6.56 -5.04 15.72
N LYS A 107 -7.69 -5.24 16.41
CA LYS A 107 -8.94 -4.50 16.11
C LYS A 107 -8.80 -2.99 16.28
N LYS A 108 -8.12 -2.54 17.36
CA LYS A 108 -7.89 -1.10 17.59
C LYS A 108 -6.83 -0.51 16.66
N LYS A 109 -5.80 -1.30 16.31
CA LYS A 109 -4.73 -0.88 15.39
C LYS A 109 -5.21 -0.78 13.94
N ASN A 110 -6.21 -1.59 13.55
CA ASN A 110 -6.69 -1.70 12.18
C ASN A 110 -8.05 -1.01 11.95
N SER A 111 -8.43 -0.02 12.77
CA SER A 111 -9.68 0.73 12.59
C SER A 111 -9.81 1.36 11.20
N TRP A 112 -8.67 1.73 10.60
CA TRP A 112 -8.59 2.26 9.24
C TRP A 112 -9.16 1.31 8.17
N LEU A 113 -9.15 -0.01 8.39
CA LEU A 113 -9.68 -0.99 7.43
C LEU A 113 -11.18 -0.86 7.23
N GLU A 114 -11.92 -0.62 8.31
CA GLU A 114 -13.38 -0.43 8.22
C GLU A 114 -13.70 0.92 7.59
N THR A 115 -12.91 1.96 7.89
CA THR A 115 -13.01 3.25 7.20
C THR A 115 -12.79 3.09 5.69
N VAL A 116 -11.70 2.44 5.28
CA VAL A 116 -11.38 2.20 3.87
C VAL A 116 -12.45 1.32 3.20
N SER A 117 -12.94 0.27 3.89
CA SER A 117 -14.01 -0.59 3.35
C SER A 117 -15.26 0.23 3.03
N ASN A 118 -15.71 1.06 3.97
CA ASN A 118 -16.87 1.92 3.82
C ASN A 118 -16.68 2.95 2.69
N LEU A 119 -15.49 3.53 2.56
CA LEU A 119 -15.19 4.50 1.51
C LEU A 119 -15.20 3.87 0.11
N ILE A 120 -14.67 2.64 -0.04
CA ILE A 120 -14.75 1.89 -1.29
C ILE A 120 -16.21 1.56 -1.63
N GLU A 121 -17.00 1.11 -0.65
CA GLU A 121 -18.44 0.82 -0.85
C GLU A 121 -19.22 2.07 -1.30
N LYS A 122 -18.85 3.23 -0.77
CA LYS A 122 -19.41 4.54 -1.16
C LYS A 122 -18.83 5.12 -2.46
N GLN A 123 -17.90 4.43 -3.11
CA GLN A 123 -17.16 4.90 -4.28
C GLN A 123 -16.51 6.28 -4.07
N GLN A 124 -16.03 6.53 -2.84
CA GLN A 124 -15.41 7.80 -2.48
C GLN A 124 -13.89 7.70 -2.60
N ASP A 125 -13.27 8.74 -3.15
CA ASP A 125 -11.81 8.83 -3.20
C ASP A 125 -11.23 9.12 -1.82
N PHE A 126 -10.08 8.53 -1.54
CA PHE A 126 -9.37 8.73 -0.28
C PHE A 126 -7.87 8.57 -0.44
N VAL A 127 -7.14 9.06 0.57
CA VAL A 127 -5.70 8.85 0.71
C VAL A 127 -5.44 8.11 2.02
N VAL A 128 -4.63 7.06 1.95
CA VAL A 128 -4.07 6.39 3.13
C VAL A 128 -2.66 6.90 3.34
N ALA A 129 -2.39 7.54 4.48
CA ALA A 129 -1.05 7.94 4.90
C ALA A 129 -0.49 6.91 5.87
N THR A 130 0.64 6.29 5.54
CA THR A 130 1.35 5.32 6.37
C THR A 130 2.64 5.94 6.90
N ILE A 131 2.77 6.05 8.22
CA ILE A 131 4.03 6.49 8.85
C ILE A 131 5.07 5.39 8.72
N ILE A 132 6.24 5.77 8.21
CA ILE A 132 7.44 4.98 8.11
C ILE A 132 8.50 5.67 8.98
N ASP A 133 8.62 5.23 10.25
CA ASP A 133 9.71 5.66 11.13
C ASP A 133 10.82 4.61 11.07
N ASN A 134 11.99 5.03 10.59
CA ASN A 134 13.13 4.17 10.36
C ASN A 134 14.27 4.37 11.36
N GLN A 135 14.16 5.27 12.35
CA GLN A 135 15.32 5.65 13.16
C GLN A 135 15.19 5.60 14.68
N THR A 136 14.05 5.81 15.36
CA THR A 136 14.08 5.74 16.85
C THR A 136 12.77 5.39 17.56
N ASP A 137 11.58 5.70 17.01
CA ASP A 137 10.30 5.42 17.68
C ASP A 137 9.48 4.37 16.91
N LYS A 138 9.90 3.10 17.04
CA LYS A 138 9.17 1.93 16.51
C LYS A 138 7.70 1.85 16.96
N ARG A 139 7.25 2.67 17.92
CA ARG A 139 5.83 2.72 18.35
C ARG A 139 4.91 3.33 17.30
N ASN A 140 5.43 4.18 16.41
CA ASN A 140 4.63 4.92 15.42
C ASN A 140 4.75 4.37 14.00
N SER A 141 5.79 3.60 13.69
CA SER A 141 5.95 2.96 12.38
C SER A 141 4.80 2.01 12.06
N GLY A 142 4.27 2.10 10.83
CA GLY A 142 3.10 1.36 10.37
C GLY A 142 1.75 1.88 10.86
N LYS A 143 1.71 3.05 11.52
CA LYS A 143 0.43 3.73 11.79
C LYS A 143 -0.13 4.26 10.48
N LYS A 144 -1.41 3.98 10.24
CA LYS A 144 -2.15 4.43 9.06
C LYS A 144 -3.23 5.42 9.44
N PHE A 145 -3.40 6.42 8.59
CA PHE A 145 -4.44 7.43 8.68
C PHE A 145 -5.15 7.55 7.34
N VAL A 146 -6.45 7.80 7.36
CA VAL A 146 -7.27 7.86 6.15
C VAL A 146 -7.82 9.27 6.04
N TYR A 147 -7.65 9.88 4.87
CA TYR A 147 -8.09 11.23 4.57
C TYR A 147 -9.05 11.20 3.38
N THR A 148 -10.11 11.97 3.50
CA THR A 148 -11.12 12.18 2.46
C THR A 148 -11.28 13.67 2.22
N ALA A 149 -11.76 14.08 1.04
CA ALA A 149 -12.02 15.50 0.74
C ALA A 149 -12.90 16.21 1.80
N ASN A 150 -13.80 15.47 2.46
CA ASN A 150 -14.77 16.01 3.42
C ASN A 150 -14.26 16.09 4.89
N GLN A 151 -12.96 15.92 5.16
CA GLN A 151 -12.32 16.07 6.49
C GLN A 151 -12.82 15.19 7.66
N ASP A 152 -13.76 14.26 7.44
CA ASP A 152 -14.49 13.54 8.50
C ASP A 152 -13.67 12.54 9.35
N SER A 153 -12.38 12.32 9.07
CA SER A 153 -11.59 11.25 9.72
C SER A 153 -10.14 11.63 10.03
N SER A 154 -9.92 12.83 10.57
CA SER A 154 -8.59 13.21 11.07
C SER A 154 -8.28 12.58 12.44
N PRO A 155 -7.13 11.90 12.61
CA PRO A 155 -6.71 11.32 13.89
C PRO A 155 -6.01 12.35 14.79
N SER A 156 -6.28 12.29 16.10
CA SER A 156 -5.69 13.15 17.13
C SER A 156 -4.30 12.65 17.57
N ILE A 157 -3.24 13.04 16.87
CA ILE A 157 -1.86 12.94 17.34
C ILE A 157 -1.18 14.31 17.14
N ASP A 158 -0.24 14.66 18.02
CA ASP A 158 0.54 15.90 18.18
C ASP A 158 0.46 17.03 17.12
N SER A 159 0.33 18.28 17.61
CA SER A 159 -0.31 19.44 16.94
C SER A 159 0.42 20.02 15.72
N GLY A 160 1.69 19.65 15.48
CA GLY A 160 2.51 20.19 14.38
C GLY A 160 2.83 19.22 13.23
N LEU A 161 3.04 17.93 13.53
CA LEU A 161 3.36 16.94 12.50
C LEU A 161 2.09 16.48 11.77
N THR A 162 0.99 16.32 12.50
CA THR A 162 -0.29 15.89 11.92
C THR A 162 -0.83 16.89 10.91
N SER A 163 -0.67 18.19 11.15
CA SER A 163 -1.10 19.23 10.21
C SER A 163 -0.31 19.17 8.90
N LYS A 164 1.01 18.91 8.96
CA LYS A 164 1.85 18.68 7.77
C LYS A 164 1.46 17.41 7.02
N ILE A 165 1.16 16.33 7.74
CA ILE A 165 0.74 15.06 7.14
C ILE A 165 -0.63 15.21 6.44
N SER A 166 -1.60 15.84 7.12
CA SER A 166 -2.91 16.10 6.53
C SER A 166 -2.82 17.02 5.32
N ALA A 167 -1.97 18.05 5.36
CA ALA A 167 -1.74 18.93 4.22
C ALA A 167 -1.19 18.17 3.00
N GLY A 168 -0.24 17.24 3.23
CA GLY A 168 0.27 16.35 2.18
C GLY A 168 -0.83 15.47 1.58
N ALA A 169 -1.67 14.86 2.43
CA ALA A 169 -2.79 14.04 1.98
C ALA A 169 -3.83 14.82 1.18
N TYR A 170 -4.21 16.03 1.61
CA TYR A 170 -5.15 16.88 0.89
C TYR A 170 -4.59 17.38 -0.44
N ASN A 171 -3.29 17.68 -0.50
CA ASN A 171 -2.63 18.01 -1.76
C ASN A 171 -2.74 16.84 -2.76
N LEU A 172 -2.43 15.62 -2.32
CA LEU A 172 -2.55 14.43 -3.15
C LEU A 172 -4.01 14.14 -3.57
N LEU A 173 -5.00 14.45 -2.72
CA LEU A 173 -6.41 14.35 -3.10
C LEU A 173 -6.77 15.33 -4.23
N SER A 174 -6.21 16.54 -4.21
CA SER A 174 -6.48 17.58 -5.21
C SER A 174 -5.71 17.44 -6.53
N THR A 175 -4.66 16.62 -6.56
CA THR A 175 -3.79 16.41 -7.74
C THR A 175 -3.98 15.01 -8.32
N ASN A 176 -3.62 14.79 -9.58
CA ASN A 176 -3.59 13.46 -10.21
C ASN A 176 -2.25 12.76 -10.04
N ASP A 177 -1.50 13.13 -9.00
CA ASP A 177 -0.19 12.56 -8.73
C ASP A 177 -0.31 11.12 -8.23
N SER A 178 0.72 10.33 -8.50
CA SER A 178 0.83 8.96 -8.01
C SER A 178 1.12 8.93 -6.51
N PRO A 179 0.91 7.79 -5.82
CA PRO A 179 1.36 7.62 -4.45
C PRO A 179 2.83 8.04 -4.28
N THR A 180 3.14 8.76 -3.20
CA THR A 180 4.48 9.30 -2.96
C THR A 180 4.94 9.05 -1.53
N ILE A 181 6.26 9.00 -1.34
CA ILE A 181 6.89 9.03 -0.03
C ILE A 181 7.38 10.47 0.20
N VAL A 182 6.98 11.06 1.31
CA VAL A 182 7.40 12.41 1.70
C VAL A 182 8.10 12.36 3.05
N GLN A 183 9.22 13.07 3.16
CA GLN A 183 9.97 13.20 4.40
C GLN A 183 9.51 14.43 5.19
N TYR A 184 9.29 14.24 6.48
CA TYR A 184 8.95 15.29 7.43
C TYR A 184 9.97 15.31 8.57
N GLN A 185 10.33 16.51 9.01
CA GLN A 185 11.06 16.69 10.26
C GLN A 185 10.07 16.70 11.43
N SER A 186 10.29 15.79 12.39
CA SER A 186 9.61 15.76 13.68
C SER A 186 10.06 16.94 14.56
N THR A 187 9.28 17.23 15.61
CA THR A 187 9.64 18.20 16.66
C THR A 187 10.93 17.83 17.40
N SER A 188 11.32 16.54 17.35
CA SER A 188 12.58 16.00 17.89
C SER A 188 13.75 16.03 16.91
N GLU A 189 13.67 16.77 15.79
CA GLU A 189 14.62 16.78 14.66
C GLU A 189 14.83 15.44 13.94
N SER A 190 14.11 14.39 14.35
CA SER A 190 14.14 13.10 13.69
C SER A 190 13.39 13.16 12.34
N LEU A 191 13.96 12.54 11.31
CA LEU A 191 13.31 12.42 10.00
C LEU A 191 12.31 11.26 10.01
N ILE A 192 11.08 11.55 9.61
CA ILE A 192 10.00 10.58 9.46
C ILE A 192 9.59 10.55 8.00
N GLU A 193 9.47 9.36 7.42
CA GLU A 193 8.90 9.16 6.09
C GLU A 193 7.40 8.88 6.21
N VAL A 194 6.61 9.39 5.28
CA VAL A 194 5.19 9.07 5.17
C VAL A 194 4.89 8.67 3.75
N CYS A 195 4.36 7.46 3.58
CA CYS A 195 3.86 6.99 2.30
C CYS A 195 2.39 7.35 2.16
N TYR A 196 2.05 8.12 1.13
CA TYR A 196 0.68 8.46 0.78
C TYR A 196 0.21 7.62 -0.38
N GLU A 197 -0.91 6.94 -0.20
CA GLU A 197 -1.53 6.09 -1.21
C GLU A 197 -2.91 6.64 -1.56
N LYS A 198 -3.05 7.20 -2.77
CA LYS A 198 -4.33 7.66 -3.30
C LYS A 198 -5.10 6.48 -3.89
N VAL A 199 -6.38 6.37 -3.55
CA VAL A 199 -7.32 5.42 -4.16
C VAL A 199 -8.42 6.21 -4.84
N ASN A 200 -8.43 6.17 -6.18
CA ASN A 200 -9.48 6.75 -7.00
C ASN A 200 -10.57 5.69 -7.23
N ASN A 201 -11.76 5.91 -6.67
CA ASN A 201 -12.96 5.11 -6.91
C ASN A 201 -13.95 5.83 -7.82
N THR A 202 -13.81 7.14 -8.01
CA THR A 202 -14.72 7.95 -8.84
C THR A 202 -14.35 7.97 -10.33
N GLU A 203 -13.10 7.66 -10.69
CA GLU A 203 -12.65 7.61 -12.08
C GLU A 203 -13.03 6.28 -12.75
N LEU A 204 -14.17 6.28 -13.44
CA LEU A 204 -14.39 5.33 -14.53
C LEU A 204 -13.47 5.72 -15.69
N GLN A 205 -12.41 4.96 -15.92
CA GLN A 205 -11.66 5.07 -17.17
C GLN A 205 -12.52 4.55 -18.32
N SER A 206 -13.16 5.46 -19.04
CA SER A 206 -13.92 5.15 -20.23
C SER A 206 -12.96 4.76 -21.36
N VAL A 207 -13.06 3.50 -21.80
CA VAL A 207 -12.37 3.02 -23.01
C VAL A 207 -13.36 3.14 -24.17
N ALA A 208 -13.06 4.02 -25.12
CA ALA A 208 -13.80 4.11 -26.37
C ALA A 208 -13.16 3.21 -27.42
N ILE A 209 -13.87 2.16 -27.84
CA ILE A 209 -13.47 1.31 -28.97
C ILE A 209 -14.20 1.79 -30.22
N PHE A 210 -13.46 2.33 -31.18
CA PHE A 210 -14.01 2.74 -32.47
C PHE A 210 -14.02 1.55 -33.45
N GLY A 211 -15.21 1.18 -33.90
CA GLY A 211 -15.45 0.04 -34.80
C GLY A 211 -16.06 -1.16 -34.06
N ALA A 212 -17.11 -1.76 -34.62
CA ALA A 212 -17.88 -2.86 -34.02
C ALA A 212 -17.62 -4.22 -34.71
N GLY A 213 -16.39 -4.41 -35.21
CA GLY A 213 -16.00 -5.64 -35.92
C GLY A 213 -15.71 -6.81 -34.98
N HIS A 214 -15.37 -7.96 -35.56
CA HIS A 214 -15.09 -9.20 -34.83
C HIS A 214 -13.96 -9.06 -33.79
N ILE A 215 -12.96 -8.20 -34.04
CA ILE A 215 -11.86 -7.93 -33.10
C ILE A 215 -12.36 -7.14 -31.88
N SER A 216 -13.19 -6.13 -32.08
CA SER A 216 -13.75 -5.31 -31.00
C SER A 216 -14.56 -6.14 -30.00
N ARG A 217 -15.25 -7.19 -30.48
CA ARG A 217 -16.00 -8.13 -29.64
C ARG A 217 -15.11 -9.01 -28.76
N ALA A 218 -13.87 -9.27 -29.16
CA ALA A 218 -12.89 -9.98 -28.33
C ALA A 218 -12.27 -9.06 -27.26
N LEU A 219 -12.12 -7.77 -27.55
CA LEU A 219 -11.58 -6.77 -26.63
C LEU A 219 -12.61 -6.29 -25.59
N MET A 220 -13.90 -6.27 -25.95
CA MET A 220 -15.02 -5.97 -25.05
C MET A 220 -16.12 -7.00 -25.28
N PRO A 221 -16.05 -8.17 -24.60
CA PRO A 221 -17.13 -9.15 -24.64
C PRO A 221 -18.37 -8.51 -24.01
N ILE A 222 -19.43 -8.38 -24.79
CA ILE A 222 -20.76 -7.94 -24.34
C ILE A 222 -21.39 -9.08 -23.52
#